data_AF-A0A9P6Y829-F1
#
_entry.id   AF-A0A9P6Y829-F1
#
_cell.length_a   1.000
_cell.length_b   1.000
_cell.length_c   1.000
_cell.angle_alpha   90.00
_cell.angle_beta   90.00
_cell.angle_gamma   90.00
#
_symmetry.space_group_name_H-M   'P 1'
#
loop_
_entity.id
_entity.type
_entity.pdbx_description
1 polymer ?
#
loop_
_entity_poly.entity_id
_entity_poly.type
_entity_poly.pdbx_seq_one_letter_code
_entity_poly.pdbx_strand_id
1 'polypeptide(L)'
;MTLTTNIVLYNNCFECDKKGFTTPQKPRKHLRITHEIHVAATPHGIRRRNTDEFNFVKEDFAPPKVAHSACPSCLQHFEKINDLKSHFDTTHLLDHPSD
;
A
#
# COMPACT_ATOMS: atom_id res chain seq x y z
N MET A 1 22.13 -3.59 -17.66
CA MET A 1 22.28 -3.29 -16.22
C MET A 1 20.94 -2.76 -15.75
N THR A 2 20.16 -3.56 -15.03
CA THR A 2 18.96 -3.06 -14.36
C THR A 2 19.42 -2.26 -13.15
N LEU A 3 19.12 -0.95 -13.13
CA LEU A 3 19.38 -0.12 -11.97
C LEU A 3 18.28 -0.42 -10.94
N THR A 4 18.65 -0.98 -9.80
CA THR A 4 17.72 -1.21 -8.69
C THR A 4 17.23 0.13 -8.17
N THR A 5 15.91 0.31 -8.08
CA THR A 5 15.30 1.58 -7.64
C THR A 5 15.02 1.53 -6.14
N ASN A 6 15.48 2.54 -5.40
CA ASN A 6 15.15 2.67 -3.98
C ASN A 6 13.70 3.16 -3.81
N ILE A 7 12.87 2.39 -3.13
CA ILE A 7 11.45 2.68 -2.91
C ILE A 7 11.18 2.93 -1.42
N VAL A 8 10.56 4.06 -1.13
CA VAL A 8 9.94 4.35 0.18
C VAL A 8 8.44 4.09 0.07
N LEU A 9 7.90 3.31 1.02
CA LEU A 9 6.49 2.97 1.06
C LEU A 9 5.72 3.88 2.00
N TYR A 10 4.71 4.55 1.45
CA TYR A 10 3.75 5.33 2.21
C TYR A 10 2.47 4.53 2.45
N ASN A 11 2.02 4.55 3.70
CA ASN A 11 0.71 4.08 4.08
C ASN A 11 -0.21 5.30 4.09
N ASN A 12 -0.92 5.54 2.98
CA ASN A 12 -1.88 6.64 2.84
C ASN A 12 -3.29 6.07 2.63
N CYS A 13 -4.32 6.86 2.94
CA CYS A 13 -5.66 6.54 2.49
C CYS A 13 -5.77 6.80 0.98
N PHE A 14 -6.46 5.90 0.27
CA PHE A 14 -6.72 6.07 -1.17
C PHE A 14 -8.09 6.71 -1.45
N GLU A 15 -8.97 6.81 -0.44
CA GLU A 15 -10.30 7.41 -0.56
C GLU A 15 -10.36 8.87 -0.10
N CYS A 16 -9.42 9.32 0.71
CA CYS A 16 -9.39 10.71 1.20
C CYS A 16 -7.96 11.22 1.38
N ASP A 17 -7.84 12.51 1.72
CA ASP A 17 -6.57 13.20 1.90
C ASP A 17 -5.80 12.82 3.17
N LYS A 18 -6.25 11.80 3.93
CA LYS A 18 -5.56 11.36 5.14
C LYS A 18 -4.30 10.57 4.79
N LYS A 19 -3.15 11.14 5.14
CA LYS A 19 -1.81 10.66 4.78
C LYS A 19 -0.94 10.47 6.04
N GLY A 20 0.22 9.84 5.87
CA GLY A 20 1.24 9.77 6.92
C GLY A 20 0.97 8.72 8.00
N PHE A 21 0.32 7.61 7.67
CA PHE A 21 0.14 6.54 8.64
C PHE A 21 1.48 5.84 8.91
N THR A 22 1.90 5.83 10.18
CA THR A 22 3.17 5.22 10.59
C THR A 22 3.21 3.70 10.42
N THR A 23 2.05 3.04 10.35
CA THR A 23 1.97 1.58 10.20
C THR A 23 0.86 1.18 9.24
N PRO A 24 0.97 0.04 8.53
CA PRO A 24 -0.05 -0.43 7.60
C PRO A 24 -1.36 -0.86 8.25
N GLN A 25 -1.41 -1.07 9.58
CA GLN A 25 -2.66 -1.36 10.28
C GLN A 25 -3.55 -0.11 10.45
N LYS A 26 -2.94 1.08 10.55
CA LYS A 26 -3.68 2.34 10.72
C LYS A 26 -4.54 2.74 9.51
N PRO A 27 -4.07 2.70 8.24
CA PRO A 27 -4.94 2.98 7.11
C PRO A 27 -6.07 1.96 7.01
N ARG A 28 -5.85 0.67 7.32
CA ARG A 28 -6.94 -0.33 7.36
C ARG A 28 -8.03 0.05 8.35
N LYS A 29 -7.64 0.40 9.59
CA LYS A 29 -8.59 0.81 10.62
C LYS A 29 -9.34 2.07 10.18
N HIS A 30 -8.65 3.02 9.56
CA HIS A 30 -9.26 4.25 9.04
C HIS A 30 -10.25 3.97 7.92
N LEU A 31 -9.89 3.13 6.93
CA LEU A 31 -10.76 2.72 5.84
C LEU A 31 -12.04 2.07 6.38
N ARG A 32 -11.91 1.18 7.37
CA ARG A 32 -13.07 0.52 8.00
C ARG A 32 -13.98 1.49 8.75
N ILE A 33 -13.43 2.42 9.53
CA ILE A 33 -14.22 3.30 10.41
C ILE A 33 -14.78 4.52 9.66
N THR A 34 -14.01 5.08 8.73
CA THR A 34 -14.33 6.34 8.06
C THR A 34 -14.98 6.14 6.69
N HIS A 35 -14.62 5.07 5.99
CA HIS A 35 -15.12 4.80 4.64
C HIS A 35 -15.97 3.54 4.57
N GLU A 36 -16.18 2.83 5.68
CA GLU A 36 -16.88 1.54 5.73
C GLU A 36 -16.27 0.49 4.77
N ILE A 37 -14.99 0.65 4.43
CA ILE A 37 -14.27 -0.26 3.54
C ILE A 37 -13.58 -1.34 4.38
N HIS A 38 -14.00 -2.59 4.18
CA HIS A 38 -13.45 -3.74 4.86
C HIS A 38 -12.24 -4.28 4.11
N VAL A 39 -11.05 -4.04 4.67
CA VAL A 39 -9.78 -4.55 4.13
C VAL A 39 -9.37 -5.81 4.87
N ALA A 40 -9.17 -6.91 4.14
CA ALA A 40 -8.61 -8.13 4.71
C ALA A 40 -7.21 -7.89 5.31
N ALA A 41 -6.90 -8.57 6.40
CA ALA A 41 -5.54 -8.54 6.94
C ALA A 41 -4.60 -9.32 6.01
N THR A 42 -3.40 -8.78 5.79
CA THR A 42 -2.32 -9.57 5.15
C THR A 42 -2.07 -10.82 5.99
N PRO A 43 -1.88 -12.00 5.36
CA PRO A 43 -1.52 -13.21 6.07
C PRO A 43 -0.27 -12.98 6.92
N HIS A 44 -0.28 -13.52 8.14
CA HIS A 44 0.83 -13.37 9.07
C HIS A 44 2.12 -13.97 8.50
N GLY A 45 3.24 -13.29 8.69
CA GLY A 45 4.57 -13.74 8.24
C GLY A 45 4.95 -13.35 6.81
N ILE A 46 4.04 -12.77 6.02
CA ILE A 46 4.38 -12.27 4.69
C ILE A 46 5.01 -10.87 4.79
N ARG A 47 6.17 -10.69 4.16
CA ARG A 47 6.92 -9.42 4.13
C ARG A 47 7.34 -9.10 2.70
N ARG A 48 7.33 -7.81 2.35
CA ARG A 48 7.95 -7.32 1.10
C ARG A 48 9.46 -7.58 1.18
N ARG A 49 10.03 -8.16 0.13
CA ARG A 49 11.46 -8.45 0.01
C ARG A 49 12.04 -7.62 -1.12
N ASN A 50 13.30 -7.22 -0.98
CA ASN A 50 14.02 -6.56 -2.06
C ASN A 50 14.14 -7.51 -3.25
N THR A 51 14.04 -6.95 -4.44
CA THR A 51 14.20 -7.64 -5.74
C THR A 51 15.31 -6.95 -6.53
N ASP A 52 15.68 -7.52 -7.67
CA ASP A 52 16.63 -6.88 -8.59
C ASP A 52 16.12 -5.51 -9.12
N GLU A 53 14.80 -5.32 -9.11
CA GLU A 53 14.11 -4.11 -9.58
C GLU A 53 13.89 -3.09 -8.45
N PHE A 54 13.53 -3.55 -7.25
CA PHE A 54 13.15 -2.68 -6.13
C PHE A 54 13.95 -2.96 -4.85
N ASN A 55 14.52 -1.89 -4.30
CA ASN A 55 15.12 -1.89 -2.96
C ASN A 55 14.23 -1.10 -2.00
N PHE A 56 13.55 -1.78 -1.07
CA PHE A 56 12.67 -1.13 -0.11
C PHE A 56 13.49 -0.50 1.02
N VAL A 57 13.45 0.82 1.10
CA VAL A 57 14.21 1.61 2.08
C VAL A 57 13.28 2.38 3.02
N LYS A 58 13.82 2.81 4.15
CA LYS A 58 13.11 3.68 5.09
C LYS A 58 13.04 5.11 4.58
N GLU A 59 12.12 5.90 5.13
CA GLU A 59 11.97 7.32 4.78
C GLU A 59 13.26 8.11 5.01
N ASP A 60 14.04 7.81 6.06
CA ASP A 60 15.29 8.52 6.37
C ASP A 60 16.47 8.18 5.42
N PHE A 61 16.29 7.27 4.46
CA PHE A 61 17.35 6.87 3.53
C PHE A 61 17.76 8.01 2.60
N ALA A 62 19.04 8.14 2.28
CA ALA A 62 19.55 9.20 1.40
C ALA A 62 19.01 9.08 -0.04
N PRO A 63 18.74 10.19 -0.75
CA PRO A 63 18.33 10.15 -2.16
C PRO A 63 19.43 9.57 -3.08
N PRO A 64 19.07 9.01 -4.26
CA PRO A 64 17.73 9.01 -4.86
C PRO A 64 16.82 7.89 -4.34
N LYS A 65 15.55 8.24 -4.11
CA LYS A 65 14.48 7.32 -3.72
C LYS A 65 13.14 7.79 -4.29
N VAL A 66 12.25 6.85 -4.59
CA VAL A 66 10.92 7.10 -5.14
C VAL A 66 9.85 6.69 -4.12
N ALA A 67 8.79 7.47 -4.02
CA ALA A 67 7.70 7.24 -3.09
C ALA A 67 6.60 6.40 -3.75
N HIS A 68 6.28 5.24 -3.19
CA HIS A 68 5.16 4.40 -3.62
C HIS A 68 4.09 4.29 -2.53
N SER A 69 2.84 4.16 -2.94
CA SER A 69 1.70 3.86 -2.08
C SER A 69 1.61 2.35 -1.86
N ALA A 70 1.69 1.90 -0.61
CA ALA A 70 1.59 0.49 -0.27
C ALA A 70 0.13 0.04 -0.16
N CYS A 71 -0.20 -1.10 -0.76
CA CYS A 71 -1.50 -1.72 -0.53
C CYS A 71 -1.62 -2.16 0.93
N PRO A 72 -2.72 -1.82 1.62
CA PRO A 72 -2.96 -2.28 2.97
C PRO A 72 -3.31 -3.78 3.00
N SER A 73 -3.90 -4.36 1.95
CA SER A 73 -4.39 -5.75 1.96
C SER A 73 -3.35 -6.78 1.54
N CYS A 74 -2.41 -6.40 0.67
CA CYS A 74 -1.43 -7.31 0.05
C CYS A 74 -0.01 -6.70 0.01
N LEU A 75 0.91 -7.36 -0.69
CA LEU A 75 2.29 -6.89 -0.85
C LEU A 75 2.50 -5.91 -2.02
N GLN A 76 1.48 -5.68 -2.85
CA GLN A 76 1.61 -4.75 -3.97
C GLN A 76 1.81 -3.31 -3.50
N HIS A 77 2.41 -2.51 -4.36
CA HIS A 77 2.69 -1.10 -4.17
C HIS A 77 2.62 -0.40 -5.53
N PHE A 78 2.29 0.89 -5.51
CA PHE A 78 1.99 1.63 -6.73
C PHE A 78 2.62 3.02 -6.66
N GLU A 79 3.14 3.51 -7.78
CA GLU A 79 3.68 4.88 -7.85
C GLU A 79 2.57 5.91 -7.58
N LYS A 80 1.37 5.70 -8.13
CA LYS A 80 0.23 6.59 -7.96
C LYS A 80 -0.82 5.99 -7.04
N ILE A 81 -1.43 6.86 -6.22
CA ILE A 81 -2.52 6.45 -5.32
C ILE A 81 -3.76 5.97 -6.07
N ASN A 82 -4.01 6.50 -7.28
CA ASN A 82 -5.14 6.08 -8.12
C ASN A 82 -4.97 4.65 -8.64
N ASP A 83 -3.73 4.23 -8.91
CA ASP A 83 -3.43 2.85 -9.30
C ASP A 83 -3.65 1.90 -8.11
N LEU A 84 -3.31 2.34 -6.89
CA LEU A 84 -3.64 1.61 -5.67
C LEU A 84 -5.16 1.46 -5.49
N LYS A 85 -5.92 2.54 -5.69
CA LYS A 85 -7.40 2.50 -5.61
C LYS A 85 -7.96 1.51 -6.64
N SER A 86 -7.54 1.63 -7.89
CA SER A 86 -8.00 0.75 -8.98
C SER A 86 -7.66 -0.72 -8.70
N HIS A 87 -6.44 -0.99 -8.20
CA HIS A 87 -6.06 -2.33 -7.74
C HIS A 87 -6.97 -2.82 -6.62
N PHE A 88 -7.24 -1.98 -5.63
CA PHE A 88 -8.11 -2.35 -4.52
C PHE A 88 -9.52 -2.71 -5.01
N ASP A 89 -10.09 -1.87 -5.87
CA ASP A 89 -11.44 -2.02 -6.40
C ASP A 89 -11.62 -3.27 -7.28
N THR A 90 -10.55 -3.74 -7.90
CA THR A 90 -10.58 -4.92 -8.78
C THR A 90 -10.13 -6.22 -8.12
N THR A 91 -9.29 -6.12 -7.08
CA THR A 91 -8.59 -7.28 -6.49
C THR A 91 -9.04 -7.58 -5.05
N HIS A 92 -9.52 -6.57 -4.34
CA HIS A 92 -9.83 -6.67 -2.91
C HIS A 92 -11.27 -6.32 -2.54
N LEU A 93 -12.01 -5.69 -3.44
CA LEU A 93 -13.46 -5.65 -3.40
C LEU A 93 -13.96 -7.07 -3.72
N LEU A 94 -14.12 -7.87 -2.66
CA LEU A 94 -14.98 -9.04 -2.72
C LEU A 94 -16.38 -8.49 -2.99
N ASP A 95 -16.96 -8.93 -4.10
CA ASP A 95 -18.36 -8.76 -4.49
C ASP A 95 -19.25 -8.58 -3.25
N HIS A 96 -19.96 -7.45 -3.16
CA HIS A 96 -21.09 -7.36 -2.24
C HIS A 96 -21.91 -8.64 -2.46
N PRO A 97 -22.18 -9.48 -1.45
CA PRO A 97 -23.26 -10.43 -1.61
C PRO A 97 -24.49 -9.57 -1.93
N SER A 98 -24.94 -9.65 -3.17
CA SER A 98 -26.26 -9.20 -3.56
C SER A 98 -27.21 -10.03 -2.72
N ASP A 99 -27.72 -9.47 -1.64
CA ASP A 99 -28.93 -9.95 -0.98
C ASP A 99 -30.13 -9.27 -1.63
#